data_AF-A0A9D7H1T8-F1
#
_entry.id   AF-A0A9D7H1T8-F1
#
_cell.length_a   1.000
_cell.length_b   1.000
_cell.length_c   1.000
_cell.angle_alpha   90.00
_cell.angle_beta   90.00
_cell.angle_gamma   90.00
#
_symmetry.space_group_name_H-M   'P 1'
#
loop_
_entity.id
_entity.type
_entity.pdbx_description
1 polymer ?
#
loop_
_entity_poly.entity_id
_entity_poly.type
_entity_poly.pdbx_seq_one_letter_code
_entity_poly.pdbx_strand_id
1 'polypeptide(L)'
;MIAVPLDAPRRGESERVAGEGNAPAFEVIDVLGGFCRLERRDGTLGGSVPLRVAQACAPLLEGNAYGFQVALSKRLDVSRRGRGYAVSFDGEGDLARLHRANLPMLHARGLLSPDAHWSELFAANIVGAPPPAPLAVRFGQAVRREAPRLFLFTGLFVRPAPGLRLRQSMIKNRRSFAYQAREALILDTERFTPLVLELEANTDTFALAGEIATLAPLLATTRLAVGAIEDTPSVTAAHLAFYDANYFATKRGGDVSRKYRRERSSAAVAPREAYPAEAALSVALGGPRSVREEKAESVHGPDGPSPYQGEADRLAVDNAVSFRARFDGLDLSVEPDKDELARFAAEVRSRWQPLMAARAASGDAPHEGALLYLTKYVTPHPRGEAHFFVKPAALVHTPKGTATLIEGIPGAGYDVMRGVIETDRFHATPAVFQLPHVDRAIDVPSGQPLAHLFAVPSWLLTSTFSFERGGFDGALS
;
A
#
# COMPACT_ATOMS: atom_id res chain seq x y z
N MET A 1 10.49 -31.66 24.24
CA MET A 1 9.53 -30.91 23.41
C MET A 1 8.18 -30.96 24.11
N ILE A 2 7.84 -29.91 24.84
CA ILE A 2 6.54 -29.79 25.50
C ILE A 2 5.65 -29.01 24.54
N ALA A 3 4.64 -29.68 23.99
CA ALA A 3 3.62 -29.05 23.17
C ALA A 3 2.75 -28.17 24.09
N VAL A 4 2.89 -26.86 23.95
CA VAL A 4 1.97 -25.89 24.55
C VAL A 4 0.75 -25.83 23.63
N PRO A 5 -0.47 -26.10 24.11
CA PRO A 5 -1.67 -25.96 23.31
C PRO A 5 -1.83 -24.49 22.92
N LEU A 6 -2.03 -24.23 21.62
CA LEU A 6 -2.54 -22.95 21.16
C LEU A 6 -3.99 -22.85 21.61
N ASP A 7 -4.23 -22.19 22.73
CA ASP A 7 -5.58 -21.82 23.16
C ASP A 7 -6.25 -21.03 22.02
N ALA A 8 -7.38 -21.55 21.54
CA ALA A 8 -8.23 -20.83 20.62
C ALA A 8 -8.70 -19.52 21.29
N PRO A 9 -8.65 -18.37 20.61
CA PRO A 9 -9.11 -17.12 21.21
C PRO A 9 -10.60 -17.25 21.58
N ARG A 10 -10.92 -16.89 22.83
CA ARG A 10 -12.28 -16.91 23.36
C ARG A 10 -13.18 -16.04 22.47
N ARG A 11 -14.33 -16.60 22.06
CA ARG A 11 -15.44 -15.85 21.44
C ARG A 11 -15.87 -14.73 22.40
N GLY A 12 -15.60 -13.48 22.05
CA GLY A 12 -16.15 -12.32 22.78
C GLY A 12 -15.28 -11.04 22.81
N GLU A 13 -13.98 -11.12 22.54
CA GLU A 13 -13.08 -9.95 22.66
C GLU A 13 -12.59 -9.46 21.30
N SER A 14 -13.47 -8.82 20.54
CA SER A 14 -13.08 -7.79 19.57
C SER A 14 -14.19 -6.74 19.47
N GLU A 15 -14.69 -6.29 20.61
CA GLU A 15 -15.67 -5.21 20.69
C GLU A 15 -15.01 -3.96 21.26
N ARG A 16 -15.01 -2.90 20.44
CA ARG A 16 -14.47 -1.55 20.68
C ARG A 16 -12.94 -1.48 20.82
N VAL A 17 -12.26 -1.44 19.69
CA VAL A 17 -11.13 -0.49 19.57
C VAL A 17 -11.73 0.87 19.22
N ALA A 18 -12.56 1.43 20.10
CA ALA A 18 -12.84 2.85 20.05
C ALA A 18 -11.68 3.51 20.81
N GLY A 19 -10.67 3.99 20.09
CA GLY A 19 -9.67 4.86 20.70
C GLY A 19 -10.40 6.06 21.28
N GLU A 20 -10.18 6.35 22.56
CA GLU A 20 -10.77 7.50 23.22
C GLU A 20 -10.47 8.77 22.41
N GLY A 21 -11.52 9.41 21.87
CA GLY A 21 -11.46 10.79 21.36
C GLY A 21 -11.80 11.02 19.89
N ASN A 22 -11.71 10.04 18.98
CA ASN A 22 -12.02 10.26 17.55
C ASN A 22 -13.19 9.42 17.06
N ALA A 23 -14.12 10.04 16.30
CA ALA A 23 -15.17 9.33 15.58
C ALA A 23 -14.56 8.28 14.61
N PRO A 24 -15.20 7.11 14.42
CA PRO A 24 -14.69 6.08 13.53
C PRO A 24 -14.55 6.60 12.09
N ALA A 25 -13.54 6.12 11.37
CA ALA A 25 -13.32 6.49 9.97
C ALA A 25 -14.30 5.80 9.02
N PHE A 26 -14.90 4.69 9.44
CA PHE A 26 -15.91 3.96 8.68
C PHE A 26 -16.68 3.00 9.58
N GLU A 27 -17.77 2.48 9.04
CA GLU A 27 -18.64 1.50 9.66
C GLU A 27 -18.50 0.16 8.93
N VAL A 28 -18.67 -0.95 9.66
CA VAL A 28 -18.57 -2.31 9.15
C VAL A 28 -19.74 -3.16 9.63
N ILE A 29 -20.37 -3.91 8.72
CA ILE A 29 -21.34 -4.96 9.05
C ILE A 29 -20.76 -6.31 8.61
N ASP A 30 -20.73 -7.29 9.51
CA ASP A 30 -20.38 -8.67 9.21
C ASP A 30 -21.62 -9.55 9.07
N VAL A 31 -21.80 -10.13 7.88
CA VAL A 31 -22.96 -10.97 7.53
C VAL A 31 -22.61 -12.44 7.33
N LEU A 32 -21.33 -12.83 7.46
CA LEU A 32 -20.88 -14.23 7.32
C LEU A 32 -20.20 -14.76 8.58
N GLY A 33 -20.49 -14.17 9.73
CA GLY A 33 -20.12 -14.72 11.04
C GLY A 33 -18.61 -14.82 11.26
N GLY A 34 -17.86 -13.84 10.76
CA GLY A 34 -16.41 -13.76 10.92
C GLY A 34 -15.63 -14.58 9.89
N PHE A 35 -16.22 -14.85 8.72
CA PHE A 35 -15.48 -15.48 7.61
C PHE A 35 -14.20 -14.69 7.27
N CYS A 36 -14.34 -13.38 7.10
CA CYS A 36 -13.23 -12.43 7.13
C CYS A 36 -13.36 -11.52 8.34
N ARG A 37 -12.23 -10.97 8.78
CA ARG A 37 -12.14 -9.94 9.81
C ARG A 37 -11.19 -8.82 9.40
N LEU A 38 -11.36 -7.65 10.00
CA LEU A 38 -10.45 -6.54 9.85
C LEU A 38 -9.51 -6.48 11.04
N GLU A 39 -8.20 -6.57 10.80
CA GLU A 39 -7.18 -6.56 11.84
C GLU A 39 -6.29 -5.33 11.71
N ARG A 40 -5.94 -4.72 12.84
CA ARG A 40 -4.87 -3.72 12.91
C ARG A 40 -3.58 -4.40 13.40
N ARG A 41 -2.45 -4.03 12.81
CA ARG A 41 -1.13 -4.59 13.15
C ARG A 41 -0.31 -3.61 13.99
N ASP A 42 0.59 -4.16 14.80
CA ASP A 42 1.54 -3.44 15.66
C ASP A 42 2.81 -2.98 14.91
N GLY A 43 2.81 -3.04 13.58
CA GLY A 43 3.94 -2.67 12.73
C GLY A 43 5.07 -3.69 12.69
N THR A 44 5.06 -4.73 13.53
CA THR A 44 6.06 -5.79 13.48
C THR A 44 5.97 -6.55 12.16
N LEU A 45 7.12 -6.78 11.54
CA LEU A 45 7.20 -7.49 10.26
C LEU A 45 7.05 -9.02 10.47
N GLY A 46 6.78 -9.50 11.69
CA GLY A 46 6.57 -10.93 11.96
C GLY A 46 7.76 -11.82 11.56
N GLY A 47 8.98 -11.27 11.59
CA GLY A 47 10.19 -11.94 11.11
C GLY A 47 10.44 -11.85 9.60
N SER A 48 9.56 -11.19 8.82
CA SER A 48 9.73 -11.08 7.36
C SER A 48 10.85 -10.14 6.91
N VAL A 49 11.44 -9.38 7.84
CA VAL A 49 12.50 -8.41 7.52
C VAL A 49 13.60 -8.48 8.60
N PRO A 50 14.90 -8.43 8.21
CA PRO A 50 16.02 -8.49 9.14
C PRO A 50 15.94 -7.46 10.27
N LEU A 51 16.38 -7.85 11.47
CA LEU A 51 16.34 -7.03 12.69
C LEU A 51 16.97 -5.63 12.48
N ARG A 52 18.05 -5.55 11.71
CA ARG A 52 18.72 -4.26 11.41
C ARG A 52 17.82 -3.31 10.62
N VAL A 53 17.10 -3.82 9.63
CA VAL A 53 16.13 -3.03 8.86
C VAL A 53 14.97 -2.61 9.74
N ALA A 54 14.44 -3.51 10.58
CA ALA A 54 13.41 -3.16 11.56
C ALA A 54 13.89 -2.07 12.54
N GLN A 55 15.17 -2.08 12.93
CA GLN A 55 15.75 -1.06 13.81
C GLN A 55 16.00 0.30 13.12
N ALA A 56 16.26 0.29 11.81
CA ALA A 56 16.69 1.47 11.06
C ALA A 56 15.59 2.11 10.19
N CYS A 57 14.57 1.35 9.79
CA CYS A 57 13.59 1.74 8.78
C CYS A 57 12.19 1.84 9.40
N ALA A 58 12.00 2.76 10.34
CA ALA A 58 10.69 3.03 10.95
C ALA A 58 9.56 3.21 9.90
N PRO A 59 9.79 3.87 8.75
CA PRO A 59 8.77 3.95 7.71
C PRO A 59 8.22 2.62 7.21
N LEU A 60 9.04 1.56 7.14
CA LEU A 60 8.60 0.23 6.69
C LEU A 60 7.74 -0.47 7.75
N LEU A 61 8.07 -0.29 9.03
CA LEU A 61 7.25 -0.79 10.14
C LEU A 61 5.88 -0.10 10.16
N GLU A 62 5.86 1.22 9.94
CA GLU A 62 4.62 1.99 9.85
C GLU A 62 3.81 1.61 8.60
N GLY A 63 4.49 1.41 7.46
CA GLY A 63 3.87 0.88 6.25
C GLY A 63 3.25 -0.51 6.47
N ASN A 64 3.87 -1.35 7.28
CA ASN A 64 3.33 -2.66 7.64
C ASN A 64 2.15 -2.56 8.64
N ALA A 65 2.12 -1.54 9.49
CA ALA A 65 0.97 -1.24 10.36
C ALA A 65 -0.19 -0.54 9.63
N TYR A 66 0.05 -0.05 8.41
CA TYR A 66 -0.87 0.82 7.70
C TYR A 66 -2.18 0.12 7.31
N GLY A 67 -3.29 0.76 7.66
CA GLY A 67 -4.64 0.30 7.37
C GLY A 67 -5.08 -0.90 8.19
N PHE A 68 -6.19 -1.48 7.77
CA PHE A 68 -6.79 -2.68 8.35
C PHE A 68 -6.59 -3.84 7.39
N GLN A 69 -6.01 -4.93 7.88
CA GLN A 69 -5.77 -6.12 7.08
C GLN A 69 -7.06 -6.94 7.02
N VAL A 70 -7.50 -7.27 5.81
CA VAL A 70 -8.60 -8.19 5.56
C VAL A 70 -8.04 -9.59 5.72
N ALA A 71 -8.36 -10.23 6.84
CA ALA A 71 -7.85 -11.55 7.20
C ALA A 71 -8.94 -12.61 7.11
N LEU A 72 -8.63 -13.72 6.46
CA LEU A 72 -9.47 -14.91 6.42
C LEU A 72 -9.37 -15.70 7.71
N SER A 73 -10.51 -16.15 8.24
CA SER A 73 -10.56 -17.08 9.36
C SER A 73 -10.27 -18.52 8.97
N LYS A 74 -10.35 -18.84 7.67
CA LYS A 74 -10.08 -20.17 7.12
C LYS A 74 -9.24 -20.08 5.85
N ARG A 75 -8.36 -21.05 5.65
CA ARG A 75 -7.60 -21.18 4.39
C ARG A 75 -8.55 -21.58 3.25
N LEU A 76 -8.40 -20.97 2.09
CA LEU A 76 -9.05 -21.33 0.84
C LEU A 76 -7.99 -21.84 -0.14
N ASP A 77 -8.18 -23.03 -0.69
CA ASP A 77 -7.36 -23.53 -1.78
C ASP A 77 -8.06 -23.20 -3.11
N VAL A 78 -7.32 -22.56 -4.00
CA VAL A 78 -7.79 -22.09 -5.30
C VAL A 78 -7.08 -22.85 -6.40
N SER A 79 -7.84 -23.40 -7.34
CA SER A 79 -7.32 -24.10 -8.50
C SER A 79 -8.03 -23.64 -9.78
N ARG A 80 -7.28 -23.42 -10.85
CA ARG A 80 -7.84 -23.07 -12.14
C ARG A 80 -8.54 -24.29 -12.74
N ARG A 81 -9.80 -24.12 -13.16
CA ARG A 81 -10.59 -25.16 -13.86
C ARG A 81 -11.20 -24.58 -15.12
N GLY A 82 -10.67 -25.01 -16.26
CA GLY A 82 -11.10 -24.50 -17.58
C GLY A 82 -10.92 -22.99 -17.67
N ARG A 83 -12.03 -22.24 -17.80
CA ARG A 83 -12.03 -20.77 -17.92
C ARG A 83 -12.20 -20.03 -16.59
N GLY A 84 -12.41 -20.74 -15.49
CA GLY A 84 -12.62 -20.14 -14.17
C GLY A 84 -11.73 -20.75 -13.09
N TYR A 85 -12.11 -20.51 -11.84
CA TYR A 85 -11.47 -21.06 -10.66
C TYR A 85 -12.44 -21.94 -9.88
N ALA A 86 -11.94 -23.02 -9.32
CA ALA A 86 -12.57 -23.76 -8.24
C ALA A 86 -11.90 -23.39 -6.93
N VAL A 87 -12.70 -23.13 -5.91
CA VAL A 87 -12.25 -22.83 -4.56
C VAL A 87 -12.77 -23.94 -3.65
N SER A 88 -11.92 -24.42 -2.75
CA SER A 88 -12.27 -25.44 -1.76
C SER A 88 -11.71 -25.06 -0.40
N PHE A 89 -12.45 -25.36 0.67
CA PHE A 89 -12.01 -25.14 2.05
C PHE A 89 -12.84 -25.95 3.05
N ASP A 90 -12.30 -26.11 4.26
CA ASP A 90 -12.99 -26.83 5.34
C ASP A 90 -14.27 -26.10 5.78
N GLY A 91 -15.42 -26.78 5.62
CA GLY A 91 -16.74 -26.20 5.91
C GLY A 91 -17.30 -25.32 4.80
N GLU A 92 -16.89 -25.53 3.54
CA GLU A 92 -17.46 -24.86 2.37
C GLU A 92 -18.99 -24.98 2.30
N GLY A 93 -19.53 -26.18 2.59
CA GLY A 93 -20.97 -26.41 2.61
C GLY A 93 -21.71 -25.54 3.64
N ASP A 94 -21.10 -25.30 4.80
CA ASP A 94 -21.70 -24.48 5.86
C ASP A 94 -21.68 -23.00 5.50
N LEU A 95 -20.57 -22.50 4.95
CA LEU A 95 -20.48 -21.11 4.53
C LEU A 95 -21.40 -20.81 3.34
N ALA A 96 -21.46 -21.71 2.36
CA ALA A 96 -22.37 -21.55 1.22
C ALA A 96 -23.85 -21.60 1.66
N ARG A 97 -24.18 -22.44 2.65
CA ARG A 97 -25.52 -22.49 3.27
C ARG A 97 -25.83 -21.20 4.01
N LEU A 98 -24.90 -20.71 4.83
CA LEU A 98 -25.04 -19.44 5.57
C LEU A 98 -25.24 -18.26 4.61
N HIS A 99 -24.42 -18.17 3.56
CA HIS A 99 -24.54 -17.14 2.53
C HIS A 99 -25.91 -17.17 1.86
N ARG A 100 -26.37 -18.33 1.38
CA ARG A 100 -27.69 -18.48 0.77
C ARG A 100 -28.82 -18.15 1.74
N ALA A 101 -28.68 -18.51 3.02
CA ALA A 101 -29.67 -18.19 4.04
C ALA A 101 -29.74 -16.68 4.33
N ASN A 102 -28.61 -15.98 4.26
CA ASN A 102 -28.55 -14.54 4.53
C ASN A 102 -28.94 -13.69 3.32
N LEU A 103 -28.80 -14.18 2.08
CA LEU A 103 -29.05 -13.39 0.88
C LEU A 103 -30.45 -12.71 0.83
N PRO A 104 -31.58 -13.41 1.11
CA PRO A 104 -32.90 -12.75 1.16
C PRO A 104 -32.96 -11.63 2.21
N MET A 105 -32.23 -11.77 3.31
CA MET A 105 -32.19 -10.78 4.37
C MET A 105 -31.32 -9.58 4.01
N LEU A 106 -30.22 -9.79 3.27
CA LEU A 106 -29.42 -8.70 2.70
C LEU A 106 -30.27 -7.84 1.75
N HIS A 107 -31.14 -8.47 0.96
CA HIS A 107 -32.11 -7.77 0.11
C HIS A 107 -33.16 -7.03 0.94
N ALA A 108 -33.76 -7.69 1.93
CA ALA A 108 -34.79 -7.09 2.77
C ALA A 108 -34.31 -5.88 3.59
N ARG A 109 -33.05 -5.90 4.05
CA ARG A 109 -32.40 -4.77 4.77
C ARG A 109 -31.89 -3.68 3.83
N GLY A 110 -31.98 -3.85 2.52
CA GLY A 110 -31.45 -2.90 1.54
C GLY A 110 -29.92 -2.81 1.53
N LEU A 111 -29.21 -3.79 2.10
CA LEU A 111 -27.75 -3.86 2.04
C LEU A 111 -27.27 -4.25 0.64
N LEU A 112 -28.09 -5.02 -0.08
CA LEU A 112 -27.80 -5.46 -1.43
C LEU A 112 -29.08 -5.33 -2.28
N SER A 113 -29.00 -4.68 -3.44
CA SER A 113 -30.13 -4.61 -4.36
C SER A 113 -30.28 -5.96 -5.10
N PRO A 114 -31.51 -6.51 -5.26
CA PRO A 114 -31.73 -7.74 -6.02
C PRO A 114 -31.18 -7.68 -7.46
N ASP A 115 -31.23 -6.49 -8.07
CA ASP A 115 -30.78 -6.25 -9.45
C ASP A 115 -29.31 -5.77 -9.53
N ALA A 116 -28.60 -5.69 -8.40
CA ALA A 116 -27.19 -5.31 -8.37
C ALA A 116 -26.31 -6.40 -9.01
N HIS A 117 -25.22 -5.96 -9.64
CA HIS A 117 -24.18 -6.85 -10.15
C HIS A 117 -23.66 -7.82 -9.09
N TRP A 118 -23.50 -7.35 -7.85
CA TRP A 118 -23.07 -8.21 -6.74
C TRP A 118 -24.09 -9.30 -6.37
N SER A 119 -25.39 -9.04 -6.51
CA SER A 119 -26.44 -10.06 -6.31
C SER A 119 -26.33 -11.17 -7.32
N GLU A 120 -26.13 -10.83 -8.60
CA GLU A 120 -25.95 -11.81 -9.66
C GLU A 120 -24.65 -12.60 -9.45
N LEU A 121 -23.54 -11.91 -9.23
CA LEU A 121 -22.21 -12.52 -9.12
C LEU A 121 -22.11 -13.51 -7.94
N PHE A 122 -22.79 -13.22 -6.83
CA PHE A 122 -22.74 -14.03 -5.61
C PHE A 122 -24.05 -14.79 -5.35
N ALA A 123 -24.96 -14.93 -6.31
CA ALA A 123 -26.23 -15.64 -6.11
C ALA A 123 -26.02 -17.09 -5.62
N ALA A 124 -24.99 -17.77 -6.13
CA ALA A 124 -24.72 -19.17 -5.83
C ALA A 124 -23.70 -19.40 -4.70
N ASN A 125 -22.69 -18.52 -4.59
CA ASN A 125 -21.56 -18.67 -3.68
C ASN A 125 -20.90 -17.31 -3.37
N ILE A 126 -20.03 -17.27 -2.37
CA ILE A 126 -19.21 -16.10 -1.98
C ILE A 126 -18.02 -15.85 -2.90
N VAL A 127 -17.77 -16.77 -3.82
CA VAL A 127 -16.74 -16.66 -4.85
C VAL A 127 -17.43 -16.55 -6.20
N GLY A 128 -17.15 -15.46 -6.90
CA GLY A 128 -17.59 -15.20 -8.26
C GLY A 128 -16.41 -15.27 -9.22
N ALA A 129 -16.65 -15.82 -10.41
CA ALA A 129 -15.77 -15.62 -11.56
C ALA A 129 -16.65 -15.06 -12.67
N PRO A 130 -16.50 -13.78 -13.07
CA PRO A 130 -17.29 -13.27 -14.16
C PRO A 130 -17.03 -14.11 -15.41
N PRO A 131 -18.03 -14.23 -16.31
CA PRO A 131 -17.80 -14.87 -17.58
C PRO A 131 -16.60 -14.19 -18.27
N PRO A 132 -15.73 -14.96 -18.92
CA PRO A 132 -14.55 -14.41 -19.57
C PRO A 132 -14.97 -13.33 -20.56
N ALA A 133 -14.36 -12.15 -20.47
CA ALA A 133 -14.63 -11.06 -21.40
C ALA A 133 -14.54 -11.60 -22.85
N PRO A 134 -15.48 -11.23 -23.73
CA PRO A 134 -15.42 -11.62 -25.13
C PRO A 134 -14.06 -11.20 -25.72
N LEU A 135 -13.56 -11.98 -26.68
CA LEU A 135 -12.30 -11.66 -27.38
C LEU A 135 -12.38 -10.25 -27.96
N ALA A 136 -11.69 -9.30 -27.32
CA ALA A 136 -11.52 -7.97 -27.87
C ALA A 136 -10.53 -8.08 -29.04
N VAL A 137 -11.05 -8.00 -30.26
CA VAL A 137 -10.23 -7.80 -31.46
C VAL A 137 -10.06 -6.30 -31.62
N ARG A 138 -8.90 -5.76 -31.23
CA ARG A 138 -8.52 -4.38 -31.61
C ARG A 138 -7.61 -4.46 -32.83
N PHE A 139 -7.99 -3.78 -33.91
CA PHE A 139 -7.18 -3.65 -35.12
C PHE A 139 -6.73 -4.99 -35.75
N GLY A 140 -7.60 -6.01 -35.73
CA GLY A 140 -7.28 -7.32 -36.29
C GLY A 140 -6.27 -8.14 -35.49
N GLN A 141 -5.78 -7.64 -34.36
CA GLN A 141 -4.95 -8.38 -33.43
C GLN A 141 -5.78 -8.86 -32.24
N ALA A 142 -5.65 -10.14 -31.91
CA ALA A 142 -6.18 -10.67 -30.66
C ALA A 142 -5.46 -9.96 -29.50
N VAL A 143 -6.18 -9.07 -28.81
CA VAL A 143 -5.66 -8.50 -27.56
C VAL A 143 -5.59 -9.64 -26.55
N ARG A 144 -4.45 -9.75 -25.86
CA ARG A 144 -4.20 -10.77 -24.83
C ARG A 144 -5.43 -10.81 -23.91
N ARG A 145 -6.08 -11.97 -23.81
CA ARG A 145 -7.16 -12.17 -22.83
C ARG A 145 -6.61 -11.74 -21.47
N GLU A 146 -7.34 -10.85 -20.80
CA GLU A 146 -7.08 -10.58 -19.40
C GLU A 146 -7.08 -11.92 -18.65
N ALA A 147 -6.15 -12.07 -17.70
CA ALA A 147 -6.13 -13.23 -16.85
C ALA A 147 -7.52 -13.39 -16.19
N PRO A 148 -8.04 -14.63 -16.05
CA PRO A 148 -9.31 -14.82 -15.37
C PRO A 148 -9.23 -14.18 -13.97
N ARG A 149 -10.27 -13.43 -13.62
CA ARG A 149 -10.37 -12.71 -12.35
C ARG A 149 -11.20 -13.53 -11.38
N LEU A 150 -10.77 -13.55 -10.12
CA LEU A 150 -11.48 -14.17 -9.02
C LEU A 150 -12.06 -13.07 -8.13
N PHE A 151 -13.37 -13.07 -7.89
CA PHE A 151 -14.02 -12.15 -6.97
C PHE A 151 -14.37 -12.90 -5.69
N LEU A 152 -13.89 -12.40 -4.56
CA LEU A 152 -14.15 -12.96 -3.24
C LEU A 152 -14.97 -11.97 -2.43
N PHE A 153 -16.23 -12.30 -2.15
CA PHE A 153 -17.02 -11.58 -1.15
C PHE A 153 -16.53 -11.96 0.25
N THR A 154 -16.11 -10.96 1.02
CA THR A 154 -15.53 -11.16 2.35
C THR A 154 -16.58 -11.40 3.44
N GLY A 155 -17.87 -11.23 3.14
CA GLY A 155 -18.92 -11.19 4.15
C GLY A 155 -19.00 -9.87 4.91
N LEU A 156 -18.14 -8.90 4.57
CA LEU A 156 -18.14 -7.57 5.19
C LEU A 156 -18.80 -6.57 4.25
N PHE A 157 -19.62 -5.71 4.82
CA PHE A 157 -20.10 -4.49 4.21
C PHE A 157 -19.44 -3.31 4.90
N VAL A 158 -19.06 -2.29 4.13
CA VAL A 158 -18.35 -1.12 4.67
C VAL A 158 -18.99 0.17 4.19
N ARG A 159 -18.95 1.20 5.03
CA ARG A 159 -19.40 2.55 4.71
C ARG A 159 -18.38 3.58 5.23
N PRO A 160 -17.66 4.31 4.36
CA PRO A 160 -16.78 5.39 4.78
C PRO A 160 -17.56 6.50 5.51
N ALA A 161 -16.94 7.13 6.52
CA ALA A 161 -17.51 8.32 7.12
C ALA A 161 -17.52 9.50 6.13
N PRO A 162 -18.39 10.50 6.30
CA PRO A 162 -18.42 11.68 5.43
C PRO A 162 -17.05 12.38 5.32
N GLY A 163 -16.70 12.76 4.09
CA GLY A 163 -15.40 13.36 3.74
C GLY A 163 -14.25 12.36 3.61
N LEU A 164 -14.51 11.06 3.80
CA LEU A 164 -13.53 9.99 3.62
C LEU A 164 -13.93 9.07 2.46
N ARG A 165 -12.95 8.30 2.02
CA ARG A 165 -13.10 7.14 1.15
C ARG A 165 -12.30 5.99 1.71
N LEU A 166 -12.65 4.75 1.33
CA LEU A 166 -11.82 3.59 1.64
C LEU A 166 -11.07 3.14 0.40
N ARG A 167 -9.80 2.79 0.57
CA ARG A 167 -8.95 2.18 -0.44
C ARG A 167 -8.73 0.73 -0.07
N GLN A 168 -9.22 -0.17 -0.91
CA GLN A 168 -8.86 -1.57 -0.90
C GLN A 168 -7.61 -1.77 -1.77
N SER A 169 -6.63 -2.50 -1.27
CA SER A 169 -5.38 -2.79 -1.98
C SER A 169 -4.76 -4.11 -1.52
N MET A 170 -3.68 -4.53 -2.16
CA MET A 170 -2.92 -5.70 -1.71
C MET A 170 -2.16 -5.47 -0.39
N ILE A 171 -1.82 -6.56 0.29
CA ILE A 171 -0.99 -6.52 1.50
C ILE A 171 0.47 -6.43 1.09
N LYS A 172 1.01 -5.22 0.98
CA LYS A 172 2.31 -4.99 0.35
C LYS A 172 3.46 -5.78 0.99
N ASN A 173 3.88 -5.43 2.21
CA ASN A 173 5.13 -5.91 2.82
C ASN A 173 5.19 -7.42 3.14
N ARG A 174 4.09 -8.16 2.88
CA ARG A 174 3.94 -9.59 3.19
C ARG A 174 3.09 -10.32 2.16
N ARG A 175 2.91 -9.76 0.96
CA ARG A 175 2.01 -10.37 -0.02
C ARG A 175 2.46 -11.77 -0.40
N SER A 176 1.49 -12.56 -0.85
CA SER A 176 1.79 -13.70 -1.68
C SER A 176 2.23 -13.25 -3.07
N PHE A 177 3.16 -14.00 -3.68
CA PHE A 177 3.50 -13.86 -5.10
C PHE A 177 2.55 -14.66 -6.00
N ALA A 178 1.72 -15.54 -5.43
CA ALA A 178 0.82 -16.40 -6.18
C ALA A 178 -0.43 -15.67 -6.70
N TYR A 179 -0.76 -14.51 -6.13
CA TYR A 179 -1.88 -13.68 -6.55
C TYR A 179 -1.63 -12.20 -6.25
N GLN A 180 -2.49 -11.34 -6.79
CA GLN A 180 -2.54 -9.91 -6.51
C GLN A 180 -3.99 -9.47 -6.29
N ALA A 181 -4.25 -8.79 -5.18
CA ALA A 181 -5.50 -8.07 -5.01
C ALA A 181 -5.42 -6.74 -5.77
N ARG A 182 -6.37 -6.51 -6.67
CA ARG A 182 -6.49 -5.23 -7.37
C ARG A 182 -6.95 -4.14 -6.42
N GLU A 183 -6.51 -2.94 -6.74
CA GLU A 183 -6.95 -1.76 -6.03
C GLU A 183 -8.38 -1.38 -6.44
N ALA A 184 -9.19 -0.99 -5.46
CA ALA A 184 -10.48 -0.35 -5.68
C ALA A 184 -10.73 0.71 -4.62
N LEU A 185 -11.41 1.79 -5.00
CA LEU A 185 -11.94 2.77 -4.05
C LEU A 185 -13.37 2.42 -3.67
N ILE A 186 -13.77 2.73 -2.43
CA ILE A 186 -15.15 2.68 -1.96
C ILE A 186 -15.51 4.09 -1.51
N LEU A 187 -16.48 4.68 -2.21
CA LEU A 187 -16.79 6.11 -2.12
C LEU A 187 -18.16 6.40 -1.50
N ASP A 188 -19.10 5.44 -1.53
CA ASP A 188 -20.47 5.66 -1.09
C ASP A 188 -20.55 5.80 0.43
N THR A 189 -20.85 7.02 0.89
CA THR A 189 -20.94 7.35 2.33
C THR A 189 -22.36 7.24 2.89
N GLU A 190 -23.35 6.93 2.05
CA GLU A 190 -24.76 6.82 2.45
C GLU A 190 -25.15 5.35 2.63
N ARG A 191 -24.80 4.52 1.64
CA ARG A 191 -25.11 3.09 1.59
C ARG A 191 -23.89 2.25 1.91
N PHE A 192 -24.14 1.09 2.51
CA PHE A 192 -23.12 0.08 2.72
C PHE A 192 -22.72 -0.55 1.38
N THR A 193 -21.42 -0.70 1.17
CA THR A 193 -20.83 -1.35 -0.01
C THR A 193 -20.26 -2.71 0.38
N PRO A 194 -20.56 -3.80 -0.36
CA PRO A 194 -19.90 -5.08 -0.17
C PRO A 194 -18.38 -4.96 -0.33
N LEU A 195 -17.61 -5.43 0.65
CA LEU A 195 -16.16 -5.53 0.53
C LEU A 195 -15.82 -6.79 -0.28
N VAL A 196 -15.58 -6.59 -1.57
CA VAL A 196 -15.26 -7.63 -2.55
C VAL A 196 -13.83 -7.48 -3.02
N LEU A 197 -13.04 -8.54 -2.85
CA LEU A 197 -11.66 -8.59 -3.34
C LEU A 197 -11.63 -9.11 -4.77
N GLU A 198 -11.12 -8.30 -5.69
CA GLU A 198 -10.78 -8.75 -7.04
C GLU A 198 -9.33 -9.25 -7.05
N LEU A 199 -9.15 -10.53 -7.33
CA LEU A 199 -7.87 -11.23 -7.26
C LEU A 199 -7.44 -11.68 -8.67
N GLU A 200 -6.22 -11.34 -9.04
CA GLU A 200 -5.53 -11.84 -10.23
C GLU A 200 -4.53 -12.92 -9.81
N ALA A 201 -4.66 -14.12 -10.37
CA ALA A 201 -3.73 -15.21 -10.05
C ALA A 201 -2.49 -15.17 -10.94
N ASN A 202 -1.32 -15.36 -10.34
CA ASN A 202 -0.05 -15.52 -11.04
C ASN A 202 0.31 -16.99 -11.28
N THR A 203 -0.45 -17.91 -10.69
CA THR A 203 -0.29 -19.37 -10.79
C THR A 203 -1.65 -20.04 -10.99
N ASP A 204 -1.65 -21.25 -11.56
CA ASP A 204 -2.90 -22.01 -11.74
C ASP A 204 -3.43 -22.58 -10.42
N THR A 205 -2.59 -22.74 -9.40
CA THR A 205 -2.99 -23.17 -8.07
C THR A 205 -2.33 -22.30 -7.01
N PHE A 206 -3.10 -21.91 -5.99
CA PHE A 206 -2.60 -21.10 -4.88
C PHE A 206 -3.54 -21.22 -3.68
N ALA A 207 -3.10 -20.72 -2.53
CA ALA A 207 -3.92 -20.66 -1.33
C ALA A 207 -4.07 -19.23 -0.85
N LEU A 208 -5.28 -18.92 -0.37
CA LEU A 208 -5.61 -17.70 0.35
C LEU A 208 -5.70 -18.06 1.82
N ALA A 209 -4.86 -17.47 2.67
CA ALA A 209 -4.87 -17.72 4.10
C ALA A 209 -4.34 -16.50 4.85
N GLY A 210 -4.82 -16.30 6.08
CA GLY A 210 -4.44 -15.15 6.89
C GLY A 210 -4.84 -13.85 6.19
N GLU A 211 -3.93 -12.88 6.18
CA GLU A 211 -4.14 -11.59 5.55
C GLU A 211 -4.13 -11.73 4.02
N ILE A 212 -5.18 -11.23 3.34
CA ILE A 212 -5.28 -11.25 1.87
C ILE A 212 -5.47 -9.88 1.18
N ALA A 213 -5.88 -8.83 1.89
CA ALA A 213 -5.92 -7.46 1.40
C ALA A 213 -5.69 -6.42 2.52
N THR A 214 -5.46 -5.16 2.17
CA THR A 214 -5.48 -4.01 3.08
C THR A 214 -6.65 -3.09 2.71
N LEU A 215 -7.46 -2.73 3.69
CA LEU A 215 -8.48 -1.69 3.62
C LEU A 215 -7.99 -0.48 4.42
N ALA A 216 -7.89 0.69 3.80
CA ALA A 216 -7.39 1.89 4.48
C ALA A 216 -8.26 3.13 4.20
N PRO A 217 -8.59 3.94 5.22
CA PRO A 217 -9.27 5.20 5.00
C PRO A 217 -8.32 6.27 4.46
N LEU A 218 -8.82 7.09 3.54
CA LEU A 218 -8.19 8.26 2.97
C LEU A 218 -9.18 9.44 3.00
N LEU A 219 -8.68 10.68 2.93
CA LEU A 219 -9.54 11.82 2.64
C LEU A 219 -10.14 11.67 1.24
N ALA A 220 -11.38 12.14 1.06
CA ALA A 220 -12.09 12.04 -0.21
C ALA A 220 -11.39 12.84 -1.33
N THR A 221 -10.78 13.96 -0.99
CA THR A 221 -10.07 14.86 -1.91
C THR A 221 -8.61 15.03 -1.51
N THR A 222 -7.76 15.13 -2.53
CA THR A 222 -6.33 15.41 -2.39
C THR A 222 -5.92 16.43 -3.43
N ARG A 223 -5.35 17.56 -2.99
CA ARG A 223 -4.65 18.49 -3.86
C ARG A 223 -3.25 17.98 -4.16
N LEU A 224 -2.96 17.79 -5.43
CA LEU A 224 -1.66 17.35 -5.92
C LEU A 224 -0.89 18.52 -6.52
N ALA A 225 0.42 18.54 -6.32
CA ALA A 225 1.30 19.50 -6.99
C ALA A 225 2.66 18.88 -7.30
N VAL A 226 3.20 19.19 -8.47
CA VAL A 226 4.56 18.82 -8.86
C VAL A 226 5.26 20.08 -9.35
N GLY A 227 6.35 20.46 -8.68
CA GLY A 227 7.12 21.67 -8.97
C GLY A 227 8.62 21.40 -9.02
N ALA A 228 9.39 22.42 -9.40
CA ALA A 228 10.84 22.35 -9.39
C ALA A 228 11.36 22.52 -7.95
N ILE A 229 12.56 21.98 -7.65
CA ILE A 229 13.17 22.11 -6.32
C ILE A 229 13.53 23.56 -5.98
N GLU A 230 13.81 24.35 -7.02
CA GLU A 230 14.13 25.78 -6.95
C GLU A 230 12.97 26.61 -6.40
N ASP A 231 11.73 26.17 -6.64
CA ASP A 231 10.50 26.83 -6.17
C ASP A 231 10.14 26.45 -4.72
N THR A 232 10.91 25.55 -4.09
CA THR A 232 10.62 25.00 -2.76
C THR A 232 11.85 25.06 -1.84
N PRO A 233 12.35 26.27 -1.52
CA PRO A 233 13.59 26.45 -0.76
C PRO A 233 13.56 25.83 0.65
N SER A 234 12.39 25.70 1.27
CA SER A 234 12.23 25.04 2.56
C SER A 234 12.52 23.54 2.49
N VAL A 235 12.10 22.86 1.43
CA VAL A 235 12.34 21.43 1.20
C VAL A 235 13.82 21.19 0.92
N THR A 236 14.44 22.03 0.09
CA THR A 236 15.88 22.00 -0.16
C THR A 236 16.67 22.16 1.15
N ALA A 237 16.30 23.16 1.96
CA ALA A 237 16.95 23.43 3.23
C ALA A 237 16.87 22.25 4.19
N ALA A 238 15.69 21.65 4.33
CA ALA A 238 15.47 20.49 5.17
C ALA A 238 16.28 19.27 4.71
N HIS A 239 16.35 19.00 3.40
CA HIS A 239 17.15 17.90 2.85
C HIS A 239 18.64 18.07 3.15
N LEU A 240 19.19 19.25 2.90
CA LEU A 240 20.61 19.56 3.16
C LEU A 240 20.95 19.47 4.66
N ALA A 241 20.05 19.94 5.52
CA ALA A 241 20.22 19.83 6.98
C ALA A 241 20.08 18.38 7.49
N PHE A 242 19.24 17.56 6.85
CA PHE A 242 19.10 16.16 7.23
C PHE A 242 20.36 15.34 6.90
N TYR A 243 20.88 15.49 5.68
CA TYR A 243 22.07 14.79 5.19
C TYR A 243 23.37 15.57 5.45
N ASP A 244 23.59 15.91 6.72
CA ASP A 244 24.78 16.61 7.20
C ASP A 244 26.02 15.69 7.34
N ALA A 245 27.17 16.28 7.69
CA ALA A 245 28.41 15.53 7.90
C ALA A 245 28.30 14.45 8.99
N ASN A 246 27.54 14.72 10.07
CA ASN A 246 27.37 13.82 11.20
C ASN A 246 26.57 12.55 10.80
N TYR A 247 25.55 12.72 9.96
CA TYR A 247 24.79 11.60 9.38
C TYR A 247 25.73 10.62 8.66
N PHE A 248 26.63 11.12 7.81
CA PHE A 248 27.59 10.29 7.07
C PHE A 248 28.71 9.73 7.95
N ALA A 249 29.15 10.48 8.97
CA ALA A 249 30.12 9.97 9.95
C ALA A 249 29.56 8.78 10.73
N THR A 250 28.31 8.88 11.22
CA THR A 250 27.65 7.78 11.94
C THR A 250 27.46 6.55 11.05
N LYS A 251 27.04 6.74 9.80
CA LYS A 251 26.85 5.63 8.85
C LYS A 251 28.16 4.91 8.49
N ARG A 252 29.28 5.64 8.41
CA ARG A 252 30.61 5.02 8.19
C ARG A 252 31.07 4.16 9.36
N GLY A 253 30.67 4.49 10.59
CA GLY A 253 30.94 3.68 11.79
C GLY A 253 30.15 2.38 11.88
N GLY A 254 29.24 2.10 10.93
CA GLY A 254 28.36 0.91 10.98
C GLY A 254 27.13 1.09 11.88
N ASP A 255 26.95 2.26 12.47
CA ASP A 255 25.85 2.57 13.37
C ASP A 255 24.55 2.96 12.64
N VAL A 256 23.44 2.66 13.31
CA VAL A 256 22.12 3.13 12.88
C VAL A 256 21.94 4.55 13.40
N SER A 257 21.91 5.55 12.51
CA SER A 257 21.86 6.96 12.91
C SER A 257 20.66 7.35 13.77
N ARG A 258 19.52 6.64 13.62
CA ARG A 258 18.24 6.89 14.32
C ARG A 258 17.73 8.35 14.23
N LYS A 259 18.26 9.18 13.32
CA LYS A 259 17.95 10.62 13.18
C LYS A 259 16.44 10.85 12.98
N TYR A 260 15.86 10.14 12.00
CA TYR A 260 14.40 10.15 11.74
C TYR A 260 13.56 9.81 12.99
N ARG A 261 13.93 8.76 13.75
CA ARG A 261 13.17 8.36 14.94
C ARG A 261 13.24 9.42 16.04
N ARG A 262 14.39 10.08 16.22
CA ARG A 262 14.55 11.16 17.22
C ARG A 262 13.70 12.38 16.87
N GLU A 263 13.62 12.74 15.59
CA GLU A 263 12.78 13.85 15.11
C GLU A 263 11.28 13.56 15.24
N ARG A 264 10.89 12.29 15.33
CA ARG A 264 9.51 11.83 15.47
C ARG A 264 9.00 11.80 16.92
N SER A 265 9.81 11.31 17.86
CA SER A 265 9.39 10.99 19.24
C SER A 265 8.87 12.17 20.09
N SER A 266 8.88 13.39 19.57
CA SER A 266 8.47 14.63 20.25
C SER A 266 7.06 15.13 19.89
N ALA A 267 6.33 14.47 18.98
CA ALA A 267 5.08 15.02 18.46
C ALA A 267 3.83 14.25 18.89
N ALA A 268 2.93 14.92 19.60
CA ALA A 268 1.57 14.44 19.84
C ALA A 268 0.77 14.45 18.52
N VAL A 269 -0.05 13.41 18.31
CA VAL A 269 -1.03 13.39 17.21
C VAL A 269 -2.12 14.41 17.54
N ALA A 270 -2.37 15.35 16.63
CA ALA A 270 -3.44 16.33 16.80
C ALA A 270 -4.82 15.66 16.66
N PRO A 271 -5.88 16.24 17.23
CA PRO A 271 -7.25 15.74 17.03
C PRO A 271 -7.73 15.98 15.59
N ARG A 272 -8.77 15.25 15.15
CA ARG A 272 -9.29 15.29 13.76
C ARG A 272 -9.61 16.71 13.28
N GLU A 273 -10.17 17.54 14.14
CA GLU A 273 -10.62 18.90 13.85
C GLU A 273 -9.47 19.86 13.51
N ALA A 274 -8.24 19.49 13.89
CA ALA A 274 -7.04 20.26 13.57
C ALA A 274 -6.54 20.02 12.14
N TYR A 275 -7.15 19.09 11.40
CA TYR A 275 -6.73 18.73 10.04
C TYR A 275 -7.63 19.36 8.97
N PRO A 276 -7.06 19.72 7.81
CA PRO A 276 -7.85 20.22 6.70
C PRO A 276 -8.80 19.13 6.18
N ALA A 277 -9.94 19.57 5.63
CA ALA A 277 -10.90 18.68 4.98
C ALA A 277 -10.35 18.03 3.69
N GLU A 278 -9.31 18.63 3.12
CA GLU A 278 -8.63 18.18 1.90
C GLU A 278 -7.17 17.83 2.23
N ALA A 279 -6.70 16.68 1.71
CA ALA A 279 -5.29 16.31 1.81
C ALA A 279 -4.46 17.17 0.83
N ALA A 280 -3.20 17.47 1.15
CA ALA A 280 -2.30 18.11 0.19
C ALA A 280 -0.99 17.31 0.09
N LEU A 281 -0.57 17.05 -1.14
CA LEU A 281 0.64 16.32 -1.48
C LEU A 281 1.39 17.06 -2.58
N SER A 282 2.60 17.51 -2.27
CA SER A 282 3.46 18.20 -3.22
C SER A 282 4.77 17.46 -3.41
N VAL A 283 5.29 17.46 -4.64
CA VAL A 283 6.64 16.96 -4.96
C VAL A 283 7.49 18.09 -5.52
N ALA A 284 8.69 18.24 -4.96
CA ALA A 284 9.76 19.08 -5.46
C ALA A 284 10.78 18.23 -6.24
N LEU A 285 10.88 18.47 -7.56
CA LEU A 285 11.75 17.72 -8.46
C LEU A 285 13.18 18.29 -8.45
N GLY A 286 14.09 17.53 -7.85
CA GLY A 286 15.52 17.82 -7.78
C GLY A 286 16.36 17.14 -8.87
N GLY A 287 15.74 16.61 -9.93
CA GLY A 287 16.41 15.92 -11.03
C GLY A 287 15.46 15.75 -12.22
N PRO A 288 15.68 14.73 -13.09
CA PRO A 288 14.79 14.45 -14.21
C PRO A 288 13.33 14.31 -13.76
N ARG A 289 12.39 14.74 -14.61
CA ARG A 289 10.96 14.59 -14.32
C ARG A 289 10.61 13.11 -14.25
N SER A 290 10.34 12.63 -13.04
CA SER A 290 10.02 11.23 -12.75
C SER A 290 8.72 11.10 -11.95
N VAL A 291 7.85 12.11 -11.99
CA VAL A 291 6.59 12.12 -11.24
C VAL A 291 5.46 12.60 -12.14
N ARG A 292 4.33 11.88 -12.06
CA ARG A 292 3.09 12.20 -12.77
C ARG A 292 1.90 12.02 -11.85
N GLU A 293 0.84 12.76 -12.14
CA GLU A 293 -0.46 12.57 -11.50
C GLU A 293 -1.11 11.29 -12.04
N GLU A 294 -1.73 10.54 -11.15
CA GLU A 294 -2.44 9.31 -11.49
C GLU A 294 -3.76 9.23 -10.70
N LYS A 295 -4.70 8.46 -11.23
CA LYS A 295 -5.99 8.21 -10.59
C LYS A 295 -6.24 6.73 -10.38
N ALA A 296 -7.16 6.41 -9.46
CA ALA A 296 -7.74 5.07 -9.36
C ALA A 296 -8.35 4.62 -10.69
N GLU A 297 -8.29 3.31 -10.94
CA GLU A 297 -8.93 2.70 -12.11
C GLU A 297 -10.38 2.31 -11.80
N SER A 298 -10.65 1.85 -10.58
CA SER A 298 -11.90 1.17 -10.21
C SER A 298 -12.48 1.71 -8.90
N VAL A 299 -13.81 1.74 -8.85
CA VAL A 299 -14.64 1.99 -7.67
C VAL A 299 -15.53 0.78 -7.46
N HIS A 300 -15.61 0.31 -6.22
CA HIS A 300 -16.66 -0.60 -5.79
C HIS A 300 -17.75 0.23 -5.11
N GLY A 301 -18.95 0.18 -5.68
CA GLY A 301 -20.16 0.75 -5.09
C GLY A 301 -21.12 -0.33 -4.60
N PRO A 302 -22.26 0.06 -3.99
CA PRO A 302 -23.25 -0.89 -3.47
C PRO A 302 -23.84 -1.81 -4.54
N ASP A 303 -23.86 -1.35 -5.79
CA ASP A 303 -24.51 -2.07 -6.89
C ASP A 303 -23.53 -2.82 -7.80
N GLY A 304 -22.21 -2.55 -7.70
CA GLY A 304 -21.22 -3.18 -8.58
C GLY A 304 -19.87 -2.44 -8.63
N PRO A 305 -18.88 -3.01 -9.34
CA PRO A 305 -17.67 -2.30 -9.71
C PRO A 305 -17.95 -1.35 -10.88
N SER A 306 -17.27 -0.21 -10.91
CA SER A 306 -17.35 0.77 -11.99
C SER A 306 -16.01 1.48 -12.20
N PRO A 307 -15.71 2.01 -13.39
CA PRO A 307 -14.50 2.79 -13.60
C PRO A 307 -14.53 4.09 -12.77
N TYR A 308 -13.40 4.47 -12.17
CA TYR A 308 -13.30 5.73 -11.43
C TYR A 308 -13.30 6.93 -12.38
N GLN A 309 -14.26 7.85 -12.17
CA GLN A 309 -14.46 9.04 -13.00
C GLN A 309 -13.91 10.33 -12.37
N GLY A 310 -13.33 10.27 -11.17
CA GLY A 310 -12.79 11.46 -10.50
C GLY A 310 -11.42 11.91 -11.02
N GLU A 311 -10.94 12.98 -10.42
CA GLU A 311 -9.61 13.56 -10.67
C GLU A 311 -8.49 12.67 -10.12
N ALA A 312 -7.25 13.00 -10.53
CA ALA A 312 -6.04 12.40 -9.98
C ALA A 312 -6.05 12.45 -8.45
N ASP A 313 -5.68 11.33 -7.84
CA ASP A 313 -5.87 11.12 -6.41
C ASP A 313 -4.57 10.75 -5.69
N ARG A 314 -3.48 10.66 -6.45
CA ARG A 314 -2.14 10.28 -6.04
C ARG A 314 -1.09 10.77 -7.05
N LEU A 315 0.16 10.73 -6.63
CA LEU A 315 1.30 10.88 -7.54
C LEU A 315 1.96 9.51 -7.77
N ALA A 316 2.32 9.22 -9.01
CA ALA A 316 3.16 8.07 -9.37
C ALA A 316 4.60 8.53 -9.57
N VAL A 317 5.54 7.82 -8.93
CA VAL A 317 6.98 8.03 -9.13
C VAL A 317 7.50 6.97 -10.07
N ASP A 318 8.06 7.39 -11.20
CA ASP A 318 8.65 6.53 -12.22
C ASP A 318 10.15 6.35 -11.99
N ASN A 319 10.69 5.22 -12.45
CA ASN A 319 12.10 4.89 -12.39
C ASN A 319 12.87 5.80 -13.36
N ALA A 320 13.85 6.56 -12.88
CA ALA A 320 14.63 7.46 -13.72
C ALA A 320 15.81 6.77 -14.42
N VAL A 321 16.38 5.72 -13.80
CA VAL A 321 17.57 5.00 -14.30
C VAL A 321 17.27 3.51 -14.34
N SER A 322 17.43 2.91 -15.51
CA SER A 322 17.31 1.47 -15.72
C SER A 322 18.33 0.72 -14.87
N PHE A 323 17.96 -0.43 -14.30
CA PHE A 323 18.91 -1.26 -13.57
C PHE A 323 18.57 -2.74 -13.67
N ARG A 324 19.60 -3.57 -13.51
CA ARG A 324 19.49 -5.01 -13.31
C ARG A 324 19.82 -5.36 -11.86
N ALA A 325 19.05 -6.26 -11.25
CA ALA A 325 19.34 -6.70 -9.87
C ALA A 325 19.26 -8.21 -9.74
N ARG A 326 20.10 -8.80 -8.88
CA ARG A 326 20.08 -10.23 -8.54
C ARG A 326 20.49 -10.44 -7.08
N PHE A 327 19.79 -11.33 -6.40
CA PHE A 327 20.16 -11.80 -5.07
C PHE A 327 20.55 -13.28 -5.16
N ASP A 328 21.77 -13.64 -4.76
CA ASP A 328 22.28 -15.02 -4.85
C ASP A 328 22.10 -15.82 -3.54
N GLY A 329 21.30 -15.31 -2.60
CA GLY A 329 21.13 -15.88 -1.27
C GLY A 329 22.06 -15.29 -0.22
N LEU A 330 23.09 -14.56 -0.63
CA LEU A 330 24.06 -13.93 0.26
C LEU A 330 24.37 -12.49 -0.12
N ASP A 331 24.70 -12.25 -1.37
CA ASP A 331 25.03 -10.94 -1.92
C ASP A 331 23.92 -10.46 -2.86
N LEU A 332 23.68 -9.15 -2.81
CA LEU A 332 22.75 -8.46 -3.69
C LEU A 332 23.57 -7.60 -4.66
N SER A 333 23.53 -7.95 -5.94
CA SER A 333 24.07 -7.10 -7.00
C SER A 333 22.97 -6.22 -7.57
N VAL A 334 23.26 -4.92 -7.69
CA VAL A 334 22.40 -3.99 -8.45
C VAL A 334 23.29 -3.17 -9.37
N GLU A 335 23.03 -3.31 -10.66
CA GLU A 335 23.82 -2.76 -11.76
C GLU A 335 22.94 -1.74 -12.51
N PRO A 336 23.01 -0.45 -12.14
CA PRO A 336 22.35 0.58 -12.91
C PRO A 336 23.02 0.75 -14.28
N ASP A 337 22.23 1.13 -15.28
CA ASP A 337 22.76 1.60 -16.56
C ASP A 337 23.66 2.81 -16.31
N LYS A 338 24.93 2.70 -16.72
CA LYS A 338 25.97 3.66 -16.36
C LYS A 338 25.76 5.01 -17.04
N ASP A 339 25.27 5.00 -18.27
CA ASP A 339 25.10 6.22 -19.05
C ASP A 339 23.85 6.98 -18.58
N GLU A 340 22.76 6.26 -18.29
CA GLU A 340 21.57 6.83 -17.66
C GLU A 340 21.89 7.37 -16.27
N LEU A 341 22.65 6.63 -15.45
CA LEU A 341 23.06 7.11 -14.13
C LEU A 341 23.93 8.37 -14.22
N ALA A 342 24.86 8.43 -15.18
CA ALA A 342 25.70 9.60 -15.39
C ALA A 342 24.87 10.83 -15.80
N ARG A 343 23.92 10.66 -16.73
CA ARG A 343 22.97 11.71 -17.13
C ARG A 343 22.11 12.19 -15.96
N PHE A 344 21.50 11.25 -15.24
CA PHE A 344 20.72 11.53 -14.04
C PHE A 344 21.54 12.33 -13.01
N ALA A 345 22.75 11.87 -12.70
CA ALA A 345 23.61 12.53 -11.73
C ALA A 345 24.08 13.92 -12.20
N ALA A 346 24.31 14.12 -13.49
CA ALA A 346 24.66 15.43 -14.04
C ALA A 346 23.50 16.42 -13.91
N GLU A 347 22.27 16.00 -14.21
CA GLU A 347 21.07 16.85 -14.06
C GLU A 347 20.77 17.17 -12.60
N VAL A 348 20.88 16.19 -11.70
CA VAL A 348 20.74 16.45 -10.25
C VAL A 348 21.81 17.45 -9.79
N ARG A 349 23.07 17.30 -10.22
CA ARG A 349 24.12 18.27 -9.85
C ARG A 349 23.84 19.67 -10.37
N SER A 350 23.42 19.82 -11.63
CA SER A 350 23.20 21.13 -12.23
C SER A 350 22.11 21.93 -11.52
N ARG A 351 21.06 21.26 -11.00
CA ARG A 351 20.00 21.89 -10.21
C ARG A 351 20.41 22.21 -8.78
N TRP A 352 21.12 21.30 -8.13
CA TRP A 352 21.42 21.43 -6.70
C TRP A 352 22.65 22.29 -6.38
N GLN A 353 23.65 22.34 -7.26
CA GLN A 353 24.88 23.10 -7.01
C GLN A 353 24.62 24.61 -6.78
N PRO A 354 23.79 25.31 -7.58
CA PRO A 354 23.45 26.71 -7.29
C PRO A 354 22.79 26.90 -5.93
N LEU A 355 21.88 25.99 -5.55
CA LEU A 355 21.17 26.04 -4.26
C LEU A 355 22.13 25.83 -3.08
N MET A 356 23.08 24.90 -3.22
CA MET A 356 24.12 24.66 -2.22
C MET A 356 25.08 25.84 -2.10
N ALA A 357 25.48 26.45 -3.23
CA ALA A 357 26.35 27.62 -3.25
C ALA A 357 25.69 28.84 -2.59
N ALA A 358 24.42 29.10 -2.87
CA ALA A 358 23.65 30.17 -2.24
C ALA A 358 23.56 29.99 -0.71
N ARG A 359 23.40 28.75 -0.25
CA ARG A 359 23.38 28.41 1.19
C ARG A 359 24.75 28.60 1.84
N ALA A 360 25.81 28.14 1.19
CA ALA A 360 27.19 28.32 1.66
C ALA A 360 27.55 29.81 1.79
N ALA A 361 27.14 30.64 0.83
CA ALA A 361 27.31 32.10 0.89
C ALA A 361 26.56 32.75 2.08
N SER A 362 25.52 32.08 2.60
CA SER A 362 24.76 32.52 3.78
C SER A 362 25.35 32.00 5.10
N GLY A 363 26.53 31.36 5.07
CA GLY A 363 27.24 30.87 6.26
C GLY A 363 26.89 29.44 6.69
N ASP A 364 26.02 28.75 5.97
CA ASP A 364 25.68 27.34 6.20
C ASP A 364 26.19 26.50 5.02
N ALA A 365 27.41 25.97 5.14
CA ALA A 365 28.06 25.17 4.10
C ALA A 365 27.50 23.73 4.09
N PRO A 366 26.64 23.37 3.12
CA PRO A 366 26.03 22.04 3.10
C PRO A 366 27.07 20.97 2.74
N HIS A 367 26.94 19.79 3.35
CA HIS A 367 27.84 18.67 3.11
C HIS A 367 27.56 18.01 1.75
N GLU A 368 28.59 17.77 0.93
CA GLU A 368 28.45 17.16 -0.42
C GLU A 368 27.77 15.79 -0.41
N GLY A 369 27.83 15.08 0.71
CA GLY A 369 27.12 13.81 0.91
C GLY A 369 25.61 13.92 0.67
N ALA A 370 24.98 15.07 0.91
CA ALA A 370 23.56 15.28 0.63
C ALA A 370 23.23 15.13 -0.87
N LEU A 371 24.13 15.57 -1.73
CA LEU A 371 24.04 15.40 -3.18
C LEU A 371 24.37 13.96 -3.58
N LEU A 372 25.39 13.36 -2.96
CA LEU A 372 25.74 11.95 -3.15
C LEU A 372 24.57 11.02 -2.84
N TYR A 373 23.76 11.33 -1.82
CA TYR A 373 22.58 10.55 -1.49
C TYR A 373 21.63 10.41 -2.68
N LEU A 374 21.40 11.50 -3.42
CA LEU A 374 20.55 11.54 -4.61
C LEU A 374 21.27 10.92 -5.82
N THR A 375 22.50 11.35 -6.12
CA THR A 375 23.21 10.94 -7.35
C THR A 375 23.66 9.48 -7.34
N LYS A 376 23.74 8.83 -6.18
CA LYS A 376 24.04 7.39 -6.11
C LYS A 376 22.88 6.55 -6.68
N TYR A 377 21.65 7.08 -6.63
CA TYR A 377 20.39 6.51 -7.10
C TYR A 377 20.00 5.17 -6.44
N VAL A 378 20.86 4.15 -6.47
CA VAL A 378 20.65 2.84 -5.87
C VAL A 378 21.51 2.65 -4.62
N THR A 379 21.01 1.96 -3.60
CA THR A 379 21.84 1.51 -2.48
C THR A 379 21.42 0.12 -2.00
N PRO A 380 22.26 -0.91 -2.21
CA PRO A 380 21.98 -2.25 -1.68
C PRO A 380 22.02 -2.25 -0.14
N HIS A 381 21.20 -3.12 0.46
CA HIS A 381 21.29 -3.42 1.89
C HIS A 381 22.55 -4.24 2.22
N PRO A 382 22.85 -4.42 3.53
CA PRO A 382 23.93 -5.31 3.95
C PRO A 382 23.79 -6.74 3.41
N ARG A 383 24.90 -7.46 3.38
CA ARG A 383 24.99 -8.89 3.02
C ARG A 383 23.97 -9.72 3.80
N GLY A 384 23.34 -10.65 3.10
CA GLY A 384 22.26 -11.53 3.58
C GLY A 384 20.86 -10.95 3.43
N GLU A 385 20.73 -9.69 3.00
CA GLU A 385 19.43 -9.05 2.80
C GLU A 385 19.08 -8.92 1.31
N ALA A 386 17.92 -9.44 0.91
CA ALA A 386 17.42 -9.36 -0.45
C ALA A 386 16.78 -8.00 -0.80
N HIS A 387 17.24 -6.91 -0.18
CA HIS A 387 16.60 -5.60 -0.25
C HIS A 387 17.54 -4.50 -0.75
N PHE A 388 17.01 -3.50 -1.44
CA PHE A 388 17.78 -2.31 -1.81
C PHE A 388 16.88 -1.07 -1.93
N PHE A 389 17.49 0.10 -1.85
CA PHE A 389 16.82 1.37 -2.09
C PHE A 389 17.03 1.84 -3.52
N VAL A 390 15.97 2.35 -4.13
CA VAL A 390 16.03 3.34 -5.20
C VAL A 390 15.67 4.69 -4.61
N LYS A 391 16.38 5.75 -5.02
CA LYS A 391 16.28 7.11 -4.49
C LYS A 391 15.97 8.08 -5.62
N PRO A 392 14.70 8.20 -6.01
CA PRO A 392 14.26 9.24 -6.93
C PRO A 392 14.69 10.62 -6.40
N ALA A 393 15.09 11.52 -7.29
CA ALA A 393 15.31 12.93 -6.96
C ALA A 393 13.99 13.70 -6.89
N ALA A 394 12.99 13.11 -6.22
CA ALA A 394 11.65 13.65 -6.02
C ALA A 394 11.44 13.80 -4.51
N LEU A 395 11.43 15.03 -4.00
CA LEU A 395 11.27 15.28 -2.57
C LEU A 395 9.82 15.61 -2.26
N VAL A 396 9.20 14.83 -1.37
CA VAL A 396 7.79 14.99 -1.01
C VAL A 396 7.63 15.94 0.16
N HIS A 397 6.65 16.83 0.03
CA HIS A 397 6.23 17.74 1.06
C HIS A 397 4.72 17.64 1.29
N THR A 398 4.35 17.61 2.56
CA THR A 398 2.94 17.62 3.00
C THR A 398 2.76 18.61 4.14
N PRO A 399 1.52 19.08 4.40
CA PRO A 399 1.23 19.93 5.56
C PRO A 399 1.58 19.24 6.89
N LYS A 400 1.83 20.05 7.92
CA LYS A 400 2.11 19.57 9.28
C LYS A 400 1.08 18.53 9.74
N GLY A 401 1.56 17.40 10.29
CA GLY A 401 0.72 16.31 10.76
C GLY A 401 0.15 15.42 9.63
N THR A 402 0.63 15.57 8.41
CA THR A 402 0.30 14.68 7.30
C THR A 402 1.53 13.83 6.99
N ALA A 403 1.33 12.51 6.90
CA ALA A 403 2.33 11.60 6.40
C ALA A 403 2.10 11.34 4.92
N THR A 404 3.12 10.81 4.25
CA THR A 404 2.98 10.23 2.91
C THR A 404 3.05 8.71 3.03
N LEU A 405 2.02 8.05 2.54
CA LEU A 405 2.08 6.63 2.21
C LEU A 405 2.82 6.48 0.89
N ILE A 406 3.95 5.77 0.92
CA ILE A 406 4.66 5.30 -0.27
C ILE A 406 4.21 3.86 -0.51
N GLU A 407 3.43 3.66 -1.55
CA GLU A 407 2.84 2.39 -1.92
C GLU A 407 3.61 1.81 -3.11
N GLY A 408 4.59 0.94 -2.84
CA GLY A 408 5.40 0.34 -3.88
C GLY A 408 4.60 -0.46 -4.92
N ILE A 409 5.00 -0.37 -6.18
CA ILE A 409 4.37 -1.07 -7.31
C ILE A 409 5.21 -2.31 -7.62
N PRO A 410 4.63 -3.53 -7.51
CA PRO A 410 5.35 -4.75 -7.80
C PRO A 410 5.64 -4.88 -9.30
N GLY A 411 6.63 -5.69 -9.64
CA GLY A 411 6.93 -6.03 -11.03
C GLY A 411 7.30 -7.49 -11.22
N ALA A 412 7.83 -7.81 -12.40
CA ALA A 412 8.17 -9.17 -12.77
C ALA A 412 9.36 -9.70 -11.94
N GLY A 413 9.06 -10.44 -10.86
CA GLY A 413 10.07 -11.07 -10.01
C GLY A 413 10.59 -10.20 -8.87
N TYR A 414 9.94 -9.07 -8.59
CA TYR A 414 10.30 -8.21 -7.46
C TYR A 414 9.09 -7.54 -6.81
N ASP A 415 9.34 -7.06 -5.60
CA ASP A 415 8.44 -6.18 -4.88
C ASP A 415 9.04 -4.83 -4.60
N VAL A 416 8.15 -3.84 -4.49
CA VAL A 416 8.46 -2.57 -3.85
C VAL A 416 7.59 -2.47 -2.61
N MET A 417 8.24 -2.27 -1.47
CA MET A 417 7.61 -2.26 -0.17
C MET A 417 6.79 -0.98 0.04
N ARG A 418 5.82 -1.09 0.96
CA ARG A 418 5.04 0.02 1.50
C ARG A 418 5.78 0.67 2.66
N GLY A 419 5.82 1.99 2.67
CA GLY A 419 6.30 2.80 3.77
C GLY A 419 5.34 3.94 4.12
N VAL A 420 5.36 4.41 5.36
CA VAL A 420 4.70 5.65 5.78
C VAL A 420 5.77 6.60 6.31
N ILE A 421 5.81 7.81 5.77
CA ILE A 421 6.84 8.81 6.09
C ILE A 421 6.19 10.11 6.54
N GLU A 422 6.65 10.68 7.66
CA GLU A 422 6.29 12.04 8.10
C GLU A 422 6.98 13.09 7.21
N THR A 423 6.42 13.27 6.01
CA THR A 423 6.96 14.15 4.94
C THR A 423 6.73 15.65 5.17
N ASP A 424 6.12 16.01 6.31
CA ASP A 424 6.18 17.37 6.83
C ASP A 424 7.55 17.69 7.48
N ARG A 425 8.39 16.66 7.71
CA ARG A 425 9.74 16.77 8.30
C ARG A 425 10.83 16.08 7.50
N PHE A 426 10.53 14.92 6.92
CA PHE A 426 11.49 14.12 6.16
C PHE A 426 11.02 13.93 4.72
N HIS A 427 11.66 14.63 3.79
CA HIS A 427 11.14 14.78 2.43
C HIS A 427 11.59 13.71 1.43
N ALA A 428 12.44 12.76 1.81
CA ALA A 428 12.92 11.75 0.87
C ALA A 428 11.85 10.70 0.54
N THR A 429 11.83 10.22 -0.71
CA THR A 429 10.92 9.16 -1.18
C THR A 429 11.65 7.87 -1.56
N PRO A 430 12.31 7.17 -0.63
CA PRO A 430 12.97 5.93 -0.97
C PRO A 430 11.94 4.86 -1.39
N ALA A 431 12.15 4.24 -2.54
CA ALA A 431 11.48 3.02 -2.93
C ALA A 431 12.33 1.83 -2.48
N VAL A 432 11.79 0.98 -1.61
CA VAL A 432 12.51 -0.18 -1.07
C VAL A 432 12.11 -1.41 -1.86
N PHE A 433 13.05 -1.99 -2.58
CA PHE A 433 12.85 -3.21 -3.34
C PHE A 433 13.11 -4.45 -2.50
N GLN A 434 12.40 -5.53 -2.81
CA GLN A 434 12.63 -6.87 -2.29
C GLN A 434 12.71 -7.86 -3.46
N LEU A 435 13.76 -8.71 -3.47
CA LEU A 435 13.93 -9.79 -4.42
C LEU A 435 13.56 -11.13 -3.76
N PRO A 436 12.35 -11.68 -4.01
CA PRO A 436 11.88 -12.89 -3.33
C PRO A 436 12.53 -14.19 -3.82
N HIS A 437 13.16 -14.17 -5.00
CA HIS A 437 13.69 -15.37 -5.65
C HIS A 437 15.21 -15.31 -5.72
N VAL A 438 15.87 -16.29 -5.12
CA VAL A 438 17.32 -16.48 -5.19
C VAL A 438 17.73 -16.81 -6.63
N ASP A 439 18.87 -16.26 -7.05
CA ASP A 439 19.53 -16.41 -8.35
C ASP A 439 18.73 -15.94 -9.58
N ARG A 440 17.52 -15.40 -9.38
CA ARG A 440 16.73 -14.82 -10.45
C ARG A 440 17.07 -13.34 -10.60
N ALA A 441 17.62 -12.98 -11.76
CA ALA A 441 17.79 -11.58 -12.12
C ALA A 441 16.45 -10.93 -12.49
N ILE A 442 16.34 -9.64 -12.19
CA ILE A 442 15.27 -8.75 -12.66
C ILE A 442 15.89 -7.62 -13.48
N ASP A 443 15.11 -7.09 -14.43
CA ASP A 443 15.45 -5.89 -15.17
C ASP A 443 14.31 -4.88 -14.96
N VAL A 444 14.66 -3.66 -14.56
CA VAL A 444 13.70 -2.58 -14.31
C VAL A 444 14.08 -1.40 -15.21
N PRO A 445 13.34 -1.15 -16.30
CA PRO A 445 13.66 -0.08 -17.23
C PRO A 445 13.35 1.30 -16.63
N SER A 446 13.99 2.33 -17.17
CA SER A 446 13.57 3.72 -16.97
C SER A 446 12.13 3.93 -17.46
N GLY A 447 11.36 4.77 -16.78
CA GLY A 447 9.93 4.99 -17.01
C GLY A 447 9.00 3.95 -16.35
N GLN A 448 9.52 2.85 -15.81
CA GLN A 448 8.71 1.90 -15.03
C GLN A 448 8.21 2.56 -13.74
N PRO A 449 6.90 2.51 -13.42
CA PRO A 449 6.40 3.09 -12.18
C PRO A 449 6.92 2.32 -10.95
N LEU A 450 7.46 3.04 -9.98
CA LEU A 450 8.08 2.50 -8.75
C LEU A 450 7.11 2.46 -7.58
N ALA A 451 6.36 3.55 -7.37
CA ALA A 451 5.49 3.71 -6.22
C ALA A 451 4.39 4.75 -6.48
N HIS A 452 3.26 4.57 -5.81
CA HIS A 452 2.25 5.61 -5.64
C HIS A 452 2.47 6.34 -4.31
N LEU A 453 2.19 7.64 -4.31
CA LEU A 453 2.30 8.52 -3.15
C LEU A 453 0.91 9.03 -2.79
N PHE A 454 0.53 8.87 -1.52
CA PHE A 454 -0.74 9.37 -0.99
C PHE A 454 -0.48 10.21 0.26
N ALA A 455 -1.14 11.36 0.37
CA ALA A 455 -1.18 12.11 1.62
C ALA A 455 -2.16 11.45 2.60
N VAL A 456 -1.69 11.19 3.82
CA VAL A 456 -2.44 10.56 4.89
C VAL A 456 -2.30 11.39 6.17
N PRO A 457 -3.33 12.14 6.59
CA PRO A 457 -3.36 12.77 7.89
C PRO A 457 -3.02 11.78 9.02
N SER A 458 -2.17 12.17 9.98
CA SER A 458 -1.67 11.25 11.01
C SER A 458 -2.80 10.63 11.85
N TRP A 459 -3.92 11.32 12.04
CA TRP A 459 -5.08 10.77 12.76
C TRP A 459 -5.73 9.59 12.00
N LEU A 460 -5.65 9.55 10.66
CA LEU A 460 -6.13 8.39 9.89
C LEU A 460 -5.24 7.17 10.10
N LEU A 461 -3.94 7.36 10.36
CA LEU A 461 -3.02 6.26 10.67
C LEU A 461 -3.39 5.54 11.95
N THR A 462 -4.06 6.20 12.90
CA THR A 462 -4.52 5.63 14.18
C THR A 462 -6.04 5.51 14.28
N SER A 463 -6.76 5.83 13.20
CA SER A 463 -8.22 5.76 13.16
C SER A 463 -8.76 4.34 13.40
N THR A 464 -10.03 4.28 13.74
CA THR A 464 -10.78 3.06 14.10
C THR A 464 -12.01 2.92 13.20
N PHE A 465 -12.75 1.82 13.35
CA PHE A 465 -14.04 1.62 12.71
C PHE A 465 -15.09 1.19 13.75
N SER A 466 -16.36 1.47 13.48
CA SER A 466 -17.46 0.85 14.22
C SER A 466 -17.82 -0.48 13.56
N PHE A 467 -18.24 -1.45 14.39
CA PHE A 467 -18.52 -2.80 13.95
C PHE A 467 -19.89 -3.24 14.46
N GLU A 468 -20.75 -3.67 13.55
CA GLU A 468 -22.01 -4.34 13.83
C GLU A 468 -21.89 -5.78 13.35
N ARG A 469 -22.08 -6.75 14.26
CA ARG A 469 -22.33 -8.12 13.82
C ARG A 469 -23.77 -8.15 13.32
N GLY A 470 -23.98 -8.59 12.08
CA GLY A 470 -25.27 -8.53 11.39
C GLY A 470 -26.42 -9.32 12.02
N GLY A 471 -26.26 -9.85 13.24
CA GLY A 471 -27.33 -10.35 14.08
C GLY A 471 -28.14 -11.45 13.40
N PHE A 472 -27.48 -12.52 12.98
CA PHE A 472 -28.15 -13.75 12.56
C PHE A 472 -27.86 -14.86 13.58
N ASP A 473 -28.17 -14.60 14.86
CA ASP A 473 -28.01 -15.55 15.98
C ASP A 473 -29.06 -16.67 15.94
N GLY A 474 -29.45 -17.12 14.75
CA GLY A 474 -30.32 -18.27 14.54
C GLY A 474 -29.60 -19.32 13.71
N ALA A 475 -29.21 -20.42 14.35
CA ALA A 475 -28.97 -21.74 13.74
C ALA A 475 -27.55 -22.18 13.31
N LEU A 476 -26.47 -21.74 13.98
CA LEU A 476 -25.19 -22.46 13.94
C LEU A 476 -24.54 -22.53 15.34
N SER A 477 -25.22 -23.22 16.25
CA SER A 477 -24.63 -23.80 17.47
C SER A 477 -24.48 -25.31 17.30
#